data_AF-A0A7K2XZM0-F1
#
_entry.id   AF-A0A7K2XZM0-F1
#
_cell.length_a   1.000
_cell.length_b   1.000
_cell.length_c   1.000
_cell.angle_alpha   90.00
_cell.angle_beta   90.00
_cell.angle_gamma   90.00
#
_symmetry.space_group_name_H-M   'P 1'
#
loop_
_entity.id
_entity.type
_entity.pdbx_description
1 polymer ?
#
loop_
_entity_poly.entity_id
_entity_poly.type
_entity_poly.pdbx_seq_one_letter_code
_entity_poly.pdbx_strand_id
1 'polypeptide(L)'
;MGPLKPNFIELIVGLVIFLAVFASLAMVLLPRINRTLAEREEATTGTLERAEAIESQALRVRAEYQAELSAARQEASRIRQAAHEEGVALLAAVRSEGQKVREDMVAAAGVQLEADRVIAEAELREHVLSLATVLAGRIIGEPLTDVDRARAVADAFFAGAEADSDS
;
A
#
# COMPACT_ATOMS: atom_id res chain seq x y z
N MET A 1 -56.03 75.78 -68.22
CA MET A 1 -55.70 75.51 -66.80
C MET A 1 -57.02 75.35 -66.05
N GLY A 2 -57.55 74.13 -66.00
CA GLY A 2 -58.84 73.86 -65.33
C GLY A 2 -58.66 73.87 -63.81
N PRO A 3 -59.67 74.32 -63.04
CA PRO A 3 -59.56 74.45 -61.59
C PRO A 3 -59.52 73.06 -60.94
N LEU A 4 -58.35 72.64 -60.47
CA LEU A 4 -58.16 71.50 -59.57
C LEU A 4 -58.73 71.87 -58.19
N LYS A 5 -60.06 71.96 -58.07
CA LYS A 5 -60.69 71.84 -56.75
C LYS A 5 -60.55 70.37 -56.37
N PRO A 6 -59.81 70.02 -55.29
CA PRO A 6 -59.70 68.64 -54.88
C PRO A 6 -61.12 68.13 -54.62
N ASN A 7 -61.53 67.09 -55.35
CA ASN A 7 -62.78 66.42 -55.10
C ASN A 7 -62.63 65.71 -53.74
N PHE A 8 -63.16 66.30 -52.68
CA PHE A 8 -63.01 65.79 -51.30
C PHE A 8 -63.45 64.32 -51.17
N ILE A 9 -64.37 63.87 -52.03
CA ILE A 9 -64.81 62.48 -52.10
C ILE A 9 -63.68 61.56 -52.59
N GLU A 10 -62.93 61.94 -53.63
CA GLU A 10 -61.80 61.16 -54.14
C GLU A 10 -60.66 61.10 -53.11
N LEU A 11 -60.42 62.18 -52.37
CA LEU A 11 -59.45 62.20 -51.28
C LEU A 11 -59.85 61.25 -50.14
N ILE A 12 -61.12 61.26 -49.74
CA ILE A 12 -61.64 60.37 -48.68
C ILE A 12 -61.60 58.90 -49.13
N VAL A 13 -62.03 58.59 -50.34
CA VAL A 13 -61.98 57.22 -50.88
C VAL A 13 -60.54 56.73 -51.01
N GLY A 14 -59.63 57.57 -51.51
CA GLY A 14 -58.20 57.27 -51.57
C GLY A 14 -57.59 57.03 -50.19
N LEU A 15 -57.97 57.84 -49.19
CA LEU A 15 -57.54 57.67 -47.80
C LEU A 15 -58.05 56.36 -47.20
N VAL A 16 -59.32 56.00 -47.44
CA VAL A 16 -59.91 54.75 -46.95
C VAL A 16 -59.22 53.54 -47.56
N ILE A 17 -58.95 53.55 -48.87
CA ILE A 17 -58.22 52.48 -49.55
C ILE A 17 -56.78 52.40 -49.04
N PHE A 18 -56.11 53.55 -48.88
CA PHE A 18 -54.76 53.63 -48.32
C PHE A 18 -54.71 53.03 -46.90
N LEU A 19 -55.66 53.39 -46.03
CA LEU A 19 -55.73 52.85 -44.67
C LEU A 19 -56.07 51.35 -44.65
N ALA A 20 -56.92 50.87 -45.56
CA ALA A 20 -57.22 49.44 -45.66
C ALA A 20 -55.99 48.63 -46.10
N VAL A 21 -55.23 49.15 -47.08
CA VAL A 21 -53.96 48.53 -47.51
C VAL A 21 -52.90 48.65 -46.41
N PHE A 22 -52.77 49.80 -45.77
CA PHE A 22 -51.83 50.01 -44.67
C PHE A 22 -52.14 49.10 -43.49
N ALA A 23 -53.41 48.96 -43.09
CA ALA A 23 -53.84 48.08 -42.02
C ALA A 23 -53.57 46.61 -42.35
N SER A 24 -53.87 46.17 -43.57
CA SER A 24 -53.57 44.79 -43.99
C SER A 24 -52.07 44.52 -44.04
N LEU A 25 -51.27 45.48 -44.50
CA LEU A 25 -49.82 45.37 -44.50
C LEU A 25 -49.24 45.40 -43.08
N ALA A 26 -49.71 46.30 -42.21
CA ALA A 26 -49.29 46.37 -40.82
C ALA A 26 -49.64 45.07 -40.06
N MET A 27 -50.83 44.52 -40.28
CA MET A 27 -51.30 43.29 -39.64
C MET A 27 -50.53 42.04 -40.08
N VAL A 28 -49.88 42.04 -41.25
CA VAL A 28 -49.11 40.88 -41.75
C VAL A 28 -47.59 41.09 -41.63
N LEU A 29 -47.10 42.29 -41.93
CA LEU A 29 -45.67 42.59 -42.01
C LEU A 29 -45.04 42.82 -40.63
N LEU A 30 -45.71 43.57 -39.74
CA LEU A 30 -45.20 43.79 -38.38
C LEU A 30 -45.04 42.49 -37.58
N PRO A 31 -46.02 41.57 -37.53
CA PRO A 31 -45.81 40.33 -36.78
C PRO A 31 -44.73 39.44 -37.38
N ARG A 32 -44.54 39.45 -38.71
CA ARG A 32 -43.43 38.71 -39.35
C ARG A 32 -42.07 39.28 -38.96
N ILE A 33 -41.91 40.60 -38.98
CA ILE A 33 -40.66 41.27 -38.58
C ILE A 33 -40.37 40.99 -37.09
N ASN A 34 -41.35 41.20 -36.21
CA ASN A 34 -41.20 40.93 -34.78
C ASN A 34 -40.86 39.48 -34.50
N ARG A 35 -41.48 38.53 -35.22
CA ARG A 35 -41.16 37.11 -35.11
C ARG A 35 -39.71 36.81 -35.48
N THR A 36 -39.22 37.34 -36.60
CA THR A 36 -37.81 37.11 -37.00
C THR A 36 -36.81 37.77 -36.06
N LEU A 37 -37.15 38.91 -35.46
CA LEU A 37 -36.33 39.57 -34.45
C LEU A 37 -36.29 38.74 -33.16
N ALA A 38 -37.45 38.28 -32.67
CA ALA A 38 -37.55 37.42 -31.50
C ALA A 38 -36.80 36.09 -31.70
N GLU A 39 -36.96 35.44 -32.86
CA GLU A 39 -36.24 34.20 -33.20
C GLU A 39 -34.71 34.41 -33.22
N ARG A 40 -34.23 35.56 -33.71
CA ARG A 40 -32.79 35.90 -33.69
C ARG A 40 -32.27 36.23 -32.30
N GLU A 41 -33.06 36.95 -31.51
CA GLU A 41 -32.72 37.32 -30.13
C GLU A 41 -32.68 36.09 -29.23
N GLU A 42 -33.65 35.18 -29.35
CA GLU A 42 -33.68 33.90 -28.65
C GLU A 42 -32.54 32.98 -29.10
N ALA A 43 -32.25 32.91 -30.40
CA ALA A 43 -31.13 32.14 -30.91
C ALA A 43 -29.79 32.66 -30.37
N THR A 44 -29.59 33.97 -30.31
CA THR A 44 -28.33 34.57 -29.85
C THR A 44 -28.19 34.44 -28.34
N THR A 45 -29.18 34.91 -27.58
CA THR A 45 -29.17 34.90 -26.12
C THR A 45 -29.15 33.47 -25.58
N GLY A 46 -29.97 32.58 -26.15
CA GLY A 46 -30.01 31.18 -25.75
C GLY A 46 -28.72 30.42 -26.08
N THR A 47 -27.97 30.80 -27.13
CA THR A 47 -26.65 30.19 -27.39
C THR A 47 -25.58 30.69 -26.44
N LEU A 48 -25.61 31.98 -26.08
CA LEU A 48 -24.66 32.56 -25.13
C LEU A 48 -24.84 31.97 -23.73
N GLU A 49 -26.08 31.92 -23.23
CA GLU A 49 -26.40 31.31 -21.94
C GLU A 49 -25.99 29.83 -21.87
N ARG A 50 -26.21 29.07 -22.96
CA ARG A 50 -25.75 27.68 -23.05
C ARG A 50 -24.23 27.58 -23.06
N ALA A 51 -23.54 28.48 -23.75
CA ALA A 51 -22.08 28.49 -23.79
C ALA A 51 -21.49 28.79 -22.41
N GLU A 52 -22.00 29.79 -21.70
CA GLU A 52 -21.60 30.11 -20.33
C GLU A 52 -21.92 28.98 -19.35
N ALA A 53 -23.07 28.32 -19.50
CA ALA A 53 -23.42 27.14 -18.70
C ALA A 53 -22.46 25.97 -18.95
N ILE A 54 -22.06 25.73 -20.20
CA ILE A 54 -21.09 24.68 -20.54
C ILE A 54 -19.70 25.04 -19.99
N GLU A 55 -19.26 26.28 -20.14
CA GLU A 55 -17.96 26.73 -19.65
C GLU A 55 -17.88 26.64 -18.12
N SER A 56 -18.90 27.13 -17.41
CA SER A 56 -18.97 27.03 -15.94
C SER A 56 -19.01 25.58 -15.47
N GLN A 57 -19.74 24.70 -16.16
CA GLN A 57 -19.72 23.26 -15.86
C GLN A 57 -18.34 22.64 -16.11
N ALA A 58 -17.68 22.98 -17.22
CA ALA A 58 -16.34 22.48 -17.54
C ALA A 58 -15.32 22.94 -16.50
N LEU A 59 -15.37 24.20 -16.06
CA LEU A 59 -14.52 24.73 -15.00
C LEU A 59 -14.78 24.03 -13.66
N ARG A 60 -16.05 23.78 -13.31
CA ARG A 60 -16.42 23.05 -12.10
C ARG A 60 -15.89 21.62 -12.12
N VAL A 61 -16.14 20.88 -13.19
CA VAL A 61 -15.65 19.50 -13.37
C VAL A 61 -14.13 19.45 -13.33
N ARG A 62 -13.45 20.42 -13.96
CA ARG A 62 -11.99 20.53 -13.89
C ARG A 62 -11.50 20.76 -12.47
N ALA A 63 -12.16 21.64 -11.71
CA ALA A 63 -11.81 21.91 -10.32
C ALA A 63 -12.02 20.68 -9.43
N GLU A 64 -13.15 19.98 -9.59
CA GLU A 64 -13.44 18.71 -8.91
C GLU A 64 -12.37 17.66 -9.23
N TYR A 65 -12.04 17.47 -10.51
CA TYR A 65 -11.01 16.52 -10.94
C TYR A 65 -9.62 16.86 -10.39
N GLN A 66 -9.26 18.14 -10.34
CA GLN A 66 -8.01 18.59 -9.73
C GLN A 66 -7.98 18.35 -8.22
N ALA A 67 -9.11 18.58 -7.54
CA ALA A 67 -9.26 18.29 -6.12
C ALA A 67 -9.11 16.78 -5.86
N GLU A 68 -9.80 15.94 -6.63
CA GLU A 68 -9.68 14.48 -6.55
C GLU A 68 -8.23 14.00 -6.78
N LEU A 69 -7.56 14.53 -7.80
CA LEU A 69 -6.16 14.19 -8.08
C LEU A 69 -5.24 14.60 -6.92
N SER A 70 -5.47 15.76 -6.31
CA SER A 70 -4.71 16.22 -5.15
C SER A 70 -4.94 15.33 -3.93
N ALA A 71 -6.19 14.94 -3.67
CA ALA A 71 -6.56 14.05 -2.58
C ALA A 71 -5.97 12.65 -2.78
N ALA A 72 -6.06 12.10 -3.99
CA ALA A 72 -5.46 10.82 -4.34
C ALA A 72 -3.94 10.81 -4.15
N ARG A 73 -3.24 11.91 -4.51
CA ARG A 73 -1.79 12.05 -4.29
C ARG A 73 -1.44 12.11 -2.80
N GLN A 74 -2.22 12.84 -2.01
CA GLN A 74 -2.03 12.91 -0.56
C GLN A 74 -2.26 11.54 0.09
N GLU A 75 -3.32 10.84 -0.29
CA GLU A 75 -3.62 9.51 0.22
C GLU A 75 -2.54 8.49 -0.17
N ALA A 76 -2.09 8.50 -1.44
CA ALA A 76 -0.97 7.67 -1.86
C ALA A 76 0.32 7.97 -1.08
N SER A 77 0.58 9.24 -0.74
CA SER A 77 1.71 9.61 0.11
C SER A 77 1.56 9.08 1.54
N ARG A 78 0.35 9.17 2.10
CA ARG A 78 0.02 8.65 3.43
C ARG A 78 0.20 7.13 3.49
N ILE A 79 -0.32 6.41 2.50
CA ILE A 79 -0.18 4.95 2.41
C ILE A 79 1.30 4.55 2.32
N ARG A 80 2.09 5.24 1.49
CA ARG A 80 3.54 4.96 1.39
C ARG A 80 4.26 5.21 2.71
N GLN A 81 3.92 6.30 3.40
CA GLN A 81 4.53 6.63 4.69
C GLN A 81 4.16 5.59 5.75
N ALA A 82 2.89 5.22 5.85
CA ALA A 82 2.41 4.19 6.78
C ALA A 82 3.09 2.84 6.52
N ALA A 83 3.17 2.40 5.26
CA ALA A 83 3.85 1.16 4.89
C ALA A 83 5.36 1.20 5.20
N HIS A 84 6.00 2.36 5.09
CA HIS A 84 7.40 2.51 5.46
C HIS A 84 7.60 2.39 6.98
N GLU A 85 6.78 3.08 7.77
CA GLU A 85 6.82 3.02 9.23
C GLU A 85 6.52 1.61 9.75
N GLU A 86 5.49 0.96 9.21
CA GLU A 86 5.16 -0.43 9.53
C GLU A 86 6.28 -1.39 9.13
N GLY A 87 6.88 -1.20 7.95
CA GLY A 87 8.00 -2.01 7.48
C GLY A 87 9.24 -1.87 8.36
N VAL A 88 9.55 -0.65 8.83
CA VAL A 88 10.66 -0.40 9.76
C VAL A 88 10.39 -1.05 11.11
N ALA A 89 9.18 -0.91 11.64
CA ALA A 89 8.77 -1.54 12.90
C ALA A 89 8.83 -3.08 12.83
N LEU A 90 8.32 -3.66 11.74
CA LEU A 90 8.37 -5.09 11.48
C LEU A 90 9.81 -5.59 11.39
N LEU A 91 10.68 -4.89 10.66
CA LEU A 91 12.08 -5.27 10.52
C LEU A 91 12.81 -5.22 11.87
N ALA A 92 12.51 -4.24 12.72
CA ALA A 92 13.05 -4.16 14.08
C ALA A 92 12.55 -5.34 14.93
N ALA A 93 11.26 -5.66 14.87
CA ALA A 93 10.67 -6.79 15.59
C ALA A 93 11.29 -8.13 15.17
N VAL A 94 11.37 -8.40 13.85
CA VAL A 94 11.97 -9.62 13.30
C VAL A 94 13.45 -9.75 13.67
N ARG A 95 14.20 -8.64 13.66
CA ARG A 95 15.62 -8.66 14.09
C ARG A 95 15.77 -8.99 15.58
N SER A 96 14.95 -8.39 16.43
CA SER A 96 14.94 -8.65 17.87
C SER A 96 14.55 -10.11 18.16
N GLU A 97 13.50 -10.61 17.52
CA GLU A 97 13.08 -12.01 17.64
C GLU A 97 14.18 -12.96 17.15
N GLY A 98 14.77 -12.67 15.98
CA GLY A 98 15.86 -13.47 15.45
C GLY A 98 17.12 -13.46 16.32
N GLN A 99 17.40 -12.37 17.05
CA GLN A 99 18.48 -12.34 18.06
C GLN A 99 18.17 -13.29 19.22
N LYS A 100 16.96 -13.22 19.78
CA LYS A 100 16.54 -14.13 20.87
C LYS A 100 16.59 -15.59 20.46
N VAL A 101 16.04 -15.94 19.30
CA VAL A 101 16.06 -17.31 18.78
C VAL A 101 17.49 -17.82 18.60
N ARG A 102 18.42 -16.97 18.15
CA ARG A 102 19.84 -17.35 18.07
C ARG A 102 20.46 -17.58 19.44
N GLU A 103 20.20 -16.69 20.40
CA GLU A 103 20.71 -16.82 21.77
C GLU A 103 20.20 -18.11 22.42
N ASP A 104 18.90 -18.39 22.29
CA ASP A 104 18.28 -19.62 22.78
C ASP A 104 18.88 -20.88 22.12
N MET A 105 19.09 -20.84 20.81
CA MET A 105 19.71 -21.94 20.07
C MET A 105 21.15 -22.19 20.51
N VAL A 106 21.94 -21.13 20.72
CA VAL A 106 23.33 -21.25 21.20
C VAL A 106 23.36 -21.79 22.63
N ALA A 107 22.48 -21.31 23.51
CA ALA A 107 22.38 -21.81 24.87
C ALA A 107 22.01 -23.30 24.90
N ALA A 108 21.01 -23.71 24.11
CA ALA A 108 20.61 -25.11 23.99
C ALA A 108 21.74 -25.99 23.42
N ALA A 109 22.45 -25.51 22.40
CA ALA A 109 23.60 -26.23 21.82
C ALA A 109 24.74 -26.38 22.83
N GLY A 110 25.00 -25.36 23.67
CA GLY A 110 26.00 -25.44 24.74
C GLY A 110 25.66 -26.51 25.78
N VAL A 111 24.40 -26.58 26.21
CA VAL A 111 23.94 -27.64 27.14
C VAL A 111 24.11 -29.02 26.52
N GLN A 112 23.78 -29.17 25.24
CA GLN A 112 23.95 -30.44 24.55
C GLN A 112 25.43 -30.83 24.41
N LEU A 113 26.30 -29.87 24.10
CA LEU A 113 27.73 -30.11 23.96
C LEU A 113 28.36 -30.57 25.28
N GLU A 114 27.98 -29.97 26.41
CA GLU A 114 28.47 -30.41 27.73
C GLU A 114 27.96 -31.81 28.07
N ALA A 115 26.70 -32.14 27.74
CA ALA A 115 26.19 -33.49 27.91
C ALA A 115 26.95 -34.52 27.05
N ASP A 116 27.18 -34.20 25.78
CA ASP A 116 27.94 -35.04 24.85
C ASP A 116 29.39 -35.22 25.31
N ARG A 117 30.00 -34.18 25.90
CA ARG A 117 31.35 -34.24 26.47
C ARG A 117 31.42 -35.21 27.64
N VAL A 118 30.48 -35.16 28.58
CA VAL A 118 30.43 -36.08 29.73
C VAL A 118 30.29 -37.53 29.26
N ILE A 119 29.45 -37.77 28.25
CA ILE A 119 29.28 -39.11 27.65
C ILE A 119 30.60 -39.58 27.00
N ALA A 120 31.24 -38.73 26.18
CA ALA A 120 32.48 -39.07 25.50
C ALA A 120 33.65 -39.31 26.47
N GLU A 121 33.74 -38.55 27.56
CA GLU A 121 34.75 -38.75 28.61
C GLU A 121 34.54 -40.10 29.34
N ALA A 122 33.28 -40.48 29.61
CA ALA A 122 32.94 -41.76 30.21
C ALA A 122 33.31 -42.95 29.29
N GLU A 123 32.96 -42.88 28.01
CA GLU A 123 33.32 -43.89 27.01
C GLU A 123 34.86 -44.02 26.87
N LEU A 124 35.58 -42.90 26.85
CA LEU A 124 37.03 -42.91 26.76
C LEU A 124 37.68 -43.58 27.98
N ARG A 125 37.19 -43.29 29.20
CA ARG A 125 37.67 -43.95 30.42
C ARG A 125 37.48 -45.47 30.34
N GLU A 126 36.33 -45.94 29.88
CA GLU A 126 36.06 -47.38 29.71
C GLU A 126 37.02 -48.03 28.69
N HIS A 127 37.23 -47.40 27.54
CA HIS A 127 38.17 -47.88 26.53
C HIS A 127 39.61 -47.95 27.06
N VAL A 128 40.07 -46.93 27.80
CA VAL A 128 41.42 -46.91 28.39
C VAL A 128 41.58 -48.01 29.43
N LEU A 129 40.58 -48.24 30.29
CA LEU A 129 40.58 -49.33 31.27
C LEU A 129 40.67 -50.71 30.58
N SER A 130 39.92 -50.91 29.50
CA SER A 130 39.98 -52.13 28.69
C SER A 130 41.37 -52.34 28.06
N LEU A 131 41.97 -51.30 27.48
CA LEU A 131 43.32 -51.38 26.91
C LEU A 131 44.39 -51.65 27.97
N ALA A 132 44.29 -50.99 29.13
CA ALA A 132 45.23 -51.16 30.24
C ALA A 132 45.17 -52.59 30.82
N THR A 133 43.98 -53.16 31.00
CA THR A 133 43.81 -54.54 31.48
C THR A 133 44.36 -55.57 30.49
N VAL A 134 44.14 -55.37 29.18
CA VAL A 134 44.74 -56.21 28.14
C VAL A 134 46.27 -56.14 28.16
N LEU A 135 46.84 -54.94 28.30
CA LEU A 135 48.30 -54.75 28.36
C LEU A 135 48.90 -55.39 29.63
N ALA A 136 48.26 -55.20 30.79
CA ALA A 136 48.69 -55.78 32.06
C ALA A 136 48.66 -57.32 32.04
N GLY A 137 47.60 -57.92 31.48
CA GLY A 137 47.52 -59.38 31.29
C GLY A 137 48.64 -59.91 30.38
N ARG A 138 49.04 -59.14 29.36
CA ARG A 138 50.12 -59.52 28.45
C ARG A 138 51.52 -59.40 29.06
N ILE A 139 51.72 -58.50 30.02
CA ILE A 139 53.00 -58.35 30.76
C ILE A 139 53.14 -59.41 31.86
N ILE A 140 52.05 -59.75 32.54
CA ILE A 140 52.06 -60.71 33.68
C ILE A 140 52.01 -62.16 33.21
N GLY A 141 51.57 -62.42 31.97
CA GLY A 141 51.63 -63.75 31.34
C GLY A 141 50.50 -64.70 31.72
N GLU A 142 49.49 -64.24 32.46
CA GLU A 142 48.33 -65.04 32.90
C GLU A 142 47.04 -64.19 32.79
N PRO A 143 45.91 -64.70 32.27
CA PRO A 143 44.68 -63.92 32.16
C PRO A 143 44.10 -63.61 33.55
N LEU A 144 44.09 -62.32 33.92
CA LEU A 144 43.47 -61.84 35.15
C LEU A 144 41.94 -61.89 35.00
N THR A 145 41.34 -62.94 35.53
CA THR A 145 39.89 -63.19 35.53
C THR A 145 39.10 -62.41 36.58
N ASP A 146 39.77 -61.60 37.42
CA ASP A 146 39.15 -60.92 38.57
C ASP A 146 38.99 -59.41 38.31
N VAL A 147 38.06 -59.10 37.40
CA VAL A 147 37.76 -57.73 36.89
C VAL A 147 37.38 -56.77 38.02
N ASP A 148 36.75 -57.25 39.09
CA ASP A 148 36.27 -56.44 40.20
C ASP A 148 37.41 -55.84 41.03
N ARG A 149 38.51 -56.59 41.20
CA ARG A 149 39.69 -56.10 41.93
C ARG A 149 40.47 -55.06 41.14
N ALA A 150 40.52 -55.21 39.81
CA ALA A 150 41.13 -54.23 38.92
C ALA A 150 40.34 -52.92 38.90
N ARG A 151 39.00 -52.99 38.92
CA ARG A 151 38.11 -51.82 39.02
C ARG A 151 38.35 -51.04 40.31
N ALA A 152 38.39 -51.72 41.46
CA ALA A 152 38.59 -51.08 42.76
C ALA A 152 39.93 -50.32 42.87
N VAL A 153 41.01 -50.85 42.27
CA VAL A 153 42.32 -50.19 42.27
C VAL A 153 42.35 -49.01 41.30
N ALA A 154 41.67 -49.11 40.15
CA ALA A 154 41.56 -48.01 39.21
C ALA A 154 40.74 -46.84 39.79
N ASP A 155 39.60 -47.12 40.43
CA ASP A 155 38.76 -46.11 41.07
C ASP A 155 39.54 -45.32 42.15
N ALA A 156 40.38 -46.02 42.93
CA ALA A 156 41.24 -45.38 43.93
C ALA A 156 42.32 -44.48 43.30
N PHE A 157 42.84 -44.84 42.11
CA PHE A 157 43.83 -44.03 41.39
C PHE A 157 43.20 -42.75 40.80
N PHE A 158 42.01 -42.86 40.22
CA PHE A 158 41.30 -41.69 39.69
C PHE A 158 40.81 -40.74 40.79
N ALA A 159 40.34 -41.27 41.92
CA ALA A 159 39.99 -40.45 43.09
C ALA A 159 41.20 -39.68 43.66
N GLY A 160 42.40 -40.27 43.63
CA GLY A 160 43.63 -39.59 44.02
C GLY A 160 44.06 -38.50 43.03
N ALA A 161 43.85 -38.72 41.73
CA ALA A 161 44.19 -37.77 40.68
C ALA A 161 43.26 -36.53 40.65
N GLU A 162 41.96 -36.71 40.92
CA GLU A 162 41.00 -35.60 41.03
C GLU A 162 41.28 -34.72 42.28
N ALA A 163 41.75 -35.30 43.39
CA ALA A 163 42.12 -34.56 44.60
C ALA A 163 43.38 -33.68 44.43
N ASP A 164 44.32 -34.09 43.58
CA ASP A 164 45.55 -33.35 43.29
C ASP A 164 45.33 -32.21 42.27
N SER A 165 44.26 -32.27 41.49
CA SER A 165 43.91 -31.24 40.49
C SER A 165 43.09 -30.06 41.05
N ASP A 166 42.48 -30.20 42.23
CA ASP A 166 41.72 -29.16 42.94
C ASP A 166 42.58 -28.37 43.96
N SER A 167 43.90 -28.60 43.98
CA SER A 167 44.91 -27.91 44.81
C SER A 167 45.70 -26.87 43.99
#